data_AF-A0A842P1M9-F1
#
_entry.id   AF-A0A842P1M9-F1
#
_cell.length_a   1.000
_cell.length_b   1.000
_cell.length_c   1.000
_cell.angle_alpha   90.00
_cell.angle_beta   90.00
_cell.angle_gamma   90.00
#
_symmetry.space_group_name_H-M   'P 1'
#
loop_
_entity.id
_entity.type
_entity.pdbx_description
1 polymer ?
#
loop_
_entity_poly.entity_id
_entity_poly.type
_entity_poly.pdbx_seq_one_letter_code
_entity_poly.pdbx_strand_id
1 'polypeptide(L)'
;MVIDDRRREWLENLRALRRKKEKELKELEEKKKKELEEAEEMLQAGVEELTAEEEEILERLRREIPALREIAEETAKKEEIAEGVTLEETVAKEKVSEEAKEKGGPIYGAPIEETLATVYQRSNYNIYNELKGTLEKVQRGEYLSQAEKSAFYKRQEEFERFNQEIEADPLFLQDKDPYEYINRSKQVIDSIEKQLSQYKT
;
A
#
# COMPACT_ATOMS: atom_id res chain seq x y z
N MET A 1 -29.66 -53.53 -44.38
CA MET A 1 -28.20 -53.70 -44.31
C MET A 1 -27.44 -52.38 -44.40
N VAL A 2 -27.60 -51.54 -45.43
CA VAL A 2 -26.82 -50.28 -45.60
C VAL A 2 -26.97 -49.24 -44.46
N ILE A 3 -28.14 -49.18 -43.81
CA ILE A 3 -28.39 -48.25 -42.68
C ILE A 3 -27.62 -48.69 -41.42
N ASP A 4 -27.39 -49.98 -41.23
CA ASP A 4 -26.66 -50.51 -40.07
C ASP A 4 -25.15 -50.32 -40.21
N ASP A 5 -24.61 -50.43 -41.43
CA ASP A 5 -23.18 -50.21 -41.69
C ASP A 5 -22.79 -48.74 -41.47
N ARG A 6 -23.60 -47.78 -41.95
CA ARG A 6 -23.38 -46.36 -41.66
C ARG A 6 -23.49 -46.00 -40.18
N ARG A 7 -24.42 -46.66 -39.45
CA ARG A 7 -24.55 -46.46 -38.00
C ARG A 7 -23.34 -47.04 -37.24
N ARG A 8 -22.78 -48.17 -37.69
CA ARG A 8 -21.54 -48.73 -37.12
C ARG A 8 -20.35 -47.81 -37.36
N GLU A 9 -20.13 -47.35 -38.59
CA GLU A 9 -19.05 -46.42 -38.90
C GLU A 9 -19.15 -45.12 -38.07
N TRP A 10 -20.36 -44.60 -37.92
CA TRP A 10 -20.58 -43.40 -37.10
C TRP A 10 -20.27 -43.64 -35.61
N LEU A 11 -20.68 -44.79 -35.05
CA LEU A 11 -20.34 -45.17 -33.68
C LEU A 11 -18.84 -45.39 -33.48
N GLU A 12 -18.15 -45.97 -34.46
CA GLU A 12 -16.69 -46.13 -34.43
C GLU A 12 -15.97 -44.78 -34.47
N ASN A 13 -16.42 -43.85 -35.33
CA ASN A 13 -15.90 -42.49 -35.40
C ASN A 13 -16.12 -41.73 -34.07
N LEU A 14 -17.29 -41.84 -33.45
CA LEU A 14 -17.56 -41.24 -32.15
C LEU A 14 -16.69 -41.83 -31.04
N ARG A 15 -16.45 -43.15 -31.05
CA ARG A 15 -15.53 -43.81 -30.10
C ARG A 15 -14.08 -43.36 -30.31
N ALA A 16 -13.63 -43.22 -31.55
CA ALA A 16 -12.31 -42.71 -31.87
C ALA A 16 -12.15 -41.25 -31.42
N LEU A 17 -13.16 -40.40 -31.67
CA LEU A 17 -13.18 -39.01 -31.22
C LEU A 17 -13.14 -38.92 -29.69
N ARG A 18 -13.92 -39.75 -28.99
CA ARG A 18 -13.91 -39.83 -27.53
C ARG A 18 -12.53 -40.19 -27.00
N ARG A 19 -11.89 -41.23 -27.54
CA ARG A 19 -10.51 -41.62 -27.15
C ARG A 19 -9.50 -40.51 -27.39
N LYS A 20 -9.63 -39.79 -28.52
CA LYS A 20 -8.78 -38.65 -28.82
C LYS A 20 -8.95 -37.54 -27.78
N LYS A 21 -10.20 -37.20 -27.44
CA LYS A 21 -10.52 -36.18 -26.44
C LYS A 21 -10.09 -36.57 -25.02
N GLU A 22 -10.23 -37.84 -24.65
CA GLU A 22 -9.71 -38.35 -23.37
C GLU A 22 -8.18 -38.23 -23.30
N LYS A 23 -7.47 -38.45 -24.41
CA LYS A 23 -6.01 -38.27 -24.46
C LYS A 23 -5.62 -36.79 -24.37
N GLU A 24 -6.28 -35.92 -25.13
CA GLU A 24 -6.08 -34.46 -25.07
C GLU A 24 -6.34 -33.91 -23.65
N LEU A 25 -7.35 -34.43 -22.96
CA LEU A 25 -7.65 -34.06 -21.57
C LEU A 25 -6.51 -34.45 -20.62
N LYS A 26 -6.00 -35.69 -20.72
CA LYS A 26 -4.87 -36.13 -19.89
C LYS A 26 -3.60 -35.32 -20.15
N GLU A 27 -3.30 -35.01 -21.41
CA GLU A 27 -2.16 -34.19 -21.77
C GLU A 27 -2.30 -32.76 -21.21
N LEU A 28 -3.51 -32.19 -21.22
CA LEU A 28 -3.80 -30.90 -20.60
C LEU A 28 -3.69 -30.94 -19.07
N GLU A 29 -4.20 -31.99 -18.42
CA GLU A 29 -4.10 -32.18 -16.98
C GLU A 29 -2.64 -32.31 -16.53
N GLU A 30 -1.83 -33.12 -17.23
CA GLU A 30 -0.39 -33.24 -16.96
C GLU A 30 0.35 -31.93 -17.17
N LYS A 31 0.02 -31.19 -18.24
CA LYS A 31 0.63 -29.88 -18.50
C LYS A 31 0.29 -28.89 -17.40
N LYS A 32 -0.99 -28.82 -16.99
CA LYS A 32 -1.44 -27.92 -15.93
C LYS A 32 -0.84 -28.28 -14.58
N LYS A 33 -0.68 -29.57 -14.30
CA LYS A 33 0.00 -30.03 -13.09
C LYS A 33 1.45 -29.57 -13.05
N LYS A 34 2.19 -29.69 -14.16
CA LYS A 34 3.57 -29.17 -14.25
C LYS A 34 3.64 -27.66 -14.11
N GLU A 35 2.74 -26.92 -14.77
CA GLU A 35 2.68 -25.46 -14.63
C GLU A 35 2.42 -25.02 -13.18
N LEU A 36 1.61 -25.80 -12.42
CA LEU A 36 1.39 -25.55 -10.99
C LEU A 36 2.63 -25.88 -10.16
N GLU A 37 3.27 -27.03 -10.39
CA GLU A 37 4.51 -27.41 -9.69
C GLU A 37 5.61 -26.36 -9.92
N GLU A 38 5.81 -25.89 -11.15
CA GLU A 38 6.77 -24.82 -11.47
C GLU A 38 6.42 -23.48 -10.79
N ALA A 39 5.14 -23.14 -10.70
CA ALA A 39 4.69 -21.94 -10.01
C ALA A 39 4.86 -22.04 -8.49
N GLU A 40 4.62 -23.22 -7.91
CA GLU A 40 4.85 -23.49 -6.49
C GLU A 40 6.34 -23.39 -6.15
N GLU A 41 7.23 -23.97 -6.98
CA GLU A 41 8.68 -23.84 -6.80
C GLU A 41 9.15 -22.38 -6.88
N MET A 42 8.64 -21.59 -7.83
CA MET A 42 8.95 -20.17 -7.94
C MET A 42 8.47 -19.36 -6.72
N LEU A 43 7.26 -19.65 -6.23
CA LEU A 43 6.74 -19.00 -5.03
C LEU A 43 7.56 -19.36 -3.80
N GLN A 44 7.92 -20.64 -3.64
CA GLN A 44 8.72 -21.08 -2.51
C GLN A 44 10.11 -20.45 -2.53
N ALA A 45 10.78 -20.39 -3.69
CA ALA A 45 12.06 -19.71 -3.84
C ALA A 45 11.94 -18.21 -3.49
N GLY A 46 10.89 -17.53 -3.96
CA GLY A 46 10.65 -16.12 -3.61
C GLY A 46 10.38 -15.90 -2.13
N VAL A 47 9.70 -16.83 -1.45
CA VAL A 47 9.51 -16.77 0.01
C VAL A 47 10.84 -16.96 0.74
N GLU A 48 11.69 -17.88 0.31
CA GLU A 48 13.02 -18.11 0.90
C GLU A 48 13.96 -16.90 0.70
N GLU A 49 13.86 -16.19 -0.43
CA GLU A 49 14.59 -14.94 -0.65
C GLU A 49 14.09 -13.83 0.26
N LEU A 50 12.78 -13.64 0.38
CA LEU A 50 12.18 -12.62 1.24
C LEU A 50 12.51 -12.84 2.72
N THR A 51 12.47 -14.08 3.21
CA THR A 51 12.84 -14.37 4.60
C THR A 51 14.32 -14.11 4.87
N ALA A 52 15.20 -14.41 3.90
CA ALA A 52 16.61 -14.07 4.02
C ALA A 52 16.86 -12.56 4.04
N GLU A 53 16.16 -11.79 3.21
CA GLU A 53 16.23 -10.32 3.21
C GLU A 53 15.67 -9.72 4.51
N GLU A 54 14.55 -10.25 5.02
CA GLU A 54 13.97 -9.84 6.30
C GLU A 54 14.93 -10.10 7.47
N GLU A 55 15.58 -11.27 7.52
CA GLU A 55 16.58 -11.58 8.53
C GLU A 55 17.79 -10.63 8.46
N GLU A 56 18.26 -10.27 7.26
CA GLU A 56 19.35 -9.29 7.09
C GLU A 56 18.93 -7.89 7.59
N ILE A 57 17.71 -7.45 7.25
CA ILE A 57 17.18 -6.15 7.72
C ILE A 57 17.06 -6.15 9.25
N LEU A 58 16.54 -7.22 9.84
CA LEU A 58 16.43 -7.36 11.30
C LEU A 58 17.80 -7.38 11.98
N GLU A 59 18.81 -8.04 11.39
CA GLU A 59 20.18 -7.97 11.90
C GLU A 59 20.77 -6.56 11.84
N ARG A 60 20.58 -5.84 10.73
CA ARG A 60 21.05 -4.45 10.60
C ARG A 60 20.38 -3.55 11.63
N LEU A 61 19.06 -3.62 11.77
CA LEU A 61 18.32 -2.85 12.76
C LEU A 61 18.76 -3.17 14.20
N ARG A 62 19.00 -4.45 14.53
CA ARG A 62 19.55 -4.85 15.84
C ARG A 62 20.92 -4.25 16.14
N ARG A 63 21.75 -4.02 15.11
CA ARG A 63 23.07 -3.38 15.25
C ARG A 63 22.98 -1.86 15.34
N GLU A 64 22.10 -1.23 14.57
CA GLU A 64 22.02 0.23 14.45
C GLU A 64 21.20 0.91 15.56
N ILE A 65 20.11 0.28 16.02
CA ILE A 65 19.21 0.85 17.03
C ILE A 65 19.91 1.15 18.37
N PRO A 66 20.78 0.28 18.93
CA PRO A 66 21.51 0.59 20.16
C PRO A 66 22.43 1.80 20.01
N ALA A 67 23.12 1.93 18.87
CA ALA A 67 24.01 3.07 18.59
C ALA A 67 23.22 4.38 18.46
N LEU A 68 22.05 4.35 17.83
CA LEU A 68 21.16 5.52 17.74
C LEU A 68 20.56 5.90 19.10
N ARG A 69 20.28 4.93 19.99
CA ARG A 69 19.85 5.21 21.37
C ARG A 69 20.94 5.88 22.20
N GLU A 70 22.19 5.44 22.09
CA GLU A 70 23.31 6.08 22.79
C GLU A 70 23.51 7.54 22.33
N ILE A 71 23.39 7.80 21.03
CA ILE A 71 23.46 9.16 20.46
C ILE A 71 22.29 10.03 20.97
N ALA A 72 21.08 9.48 21.00
CA ALA A 72 19.89 10.18 21.50
C ALA A 72 19.98 10.54 22.99
N GLU A 73 20.53 9.65 23.82
CA GLU A 73 20.77 9.90 25.24
C GLU A 73 21.87 10.95 25.48
N GLU A 74 22.91 10.99 24.64
CA GLU A 74 23.93 12.06 24.68
C GLU A 74 23.38 13.43 24.25
N THR A 75 22.43 13.48 23.30
CA THR A 75 21.78 14.73 22.89
C THR A 75 20.78 15.23 23.93
N ALA A 76 19.99 14.34 24.55
CA ALA A 76 19.04 14.71 25.59
C ALA A 76 19.72 15.33 26.83
N LYS A 77 20.90 14.83 27.21
CA LYS A 77 21.71 15.43 28.29
C LYS A 77 22.29 16.81 27.95
N LYS A 78 22.36 17.18 26.67
CA LYS A 78 22.83 18.51 26.22
C LYS A 78 21.70 19.53 26.11
N GLU A 79 20.46 19.10 25.85
CA GLU A 79 19.29 19.98 25.74
C GLU A 79 18.65 20.37 27.08
N GLU A 80 18.80 19.57 28.14
CA GLU A 80 18.24 19.87 29.48
C GLU A 80 18.82 21.15 30.13
N ILE A 81 19.89 21.73 29.57
CA ILE A 81 20.48 23.01 30.02
C ILE A 81 19.77 24.23 29.37
N ALA A 82 18.92 24.04 28.36
CA ALA A 82 18.35 25.13 27.55
C ALA A 82 16.85 25.44 27.78
N GLU A 83 16.02 24.50 28.23
CA GLU A 83 14.55 24.68 28.35
C GLU A 83 14.06 25.08 29.74
N GLY A 84 14.66 26.12 30.33
CA GLY A 84 14.19 26.72 31.58
C GLY A 84 13.13 27.83 31.42
N VAL A 85 12.57 28.05 30.23
CA VAL A 85 11.72 29.23 29.95
C VAL A 85 10.55 28.86 29.03
N THR A 86 9.33 29.10 29.54
CA THR A 86 8.00 29.14 28.88
C THR A 86 7.30 27.82 28.49
N LEU A 87 6.51 27.26 29.42
CA LEU A 87 5.55 26.18 29.19
C LEU A 87 4.19 26.43 29.92
N GLU A 88 3.69 27.67 29.94
CA GLU A 88 2.42 28.01 30.62
C GLU A 88 1.31 28.59 29.73
N GLU A 89 1.46 28.70 28.39
CA GLU A 89 0.49 29.49 27.60
C GLU A 89 -0.34 28.80 26.49
N THR A 90 -0.31 27.48 26.27
CA THR A 90 -0.94 26.88 25.07
C THR A 90 -1.99 25.77 25.28
N VAL A 91 -2.56 25.57 26.48
CA VAL A 91 -3.54 24.48 26.72
C VAL A 91 -5.02 24.93 26.71
N ALA A 92 -5.32 26.17 26.31
CA ALA A 92 -6.69 26.69 26.32
C ALA A 92 -7.19 27.10 24.93
N LYS A 93 -7.41 26.13 24.02
CA LYS A 93 -8.35 26.21 22.87
C LYS A 93 -8.21 24.94 22.01
N GLU A 94 -9.10 23.97 22.21
CA GLU A 94 -9.65 23.11 21.14
C GLU A 94 -10.61 22.07 21.76
N LYS A 95 -11.77 22.58 22.19
CA LYS A 95 -13.02 21.82 22.20
C LYS A 95 -13.98 22.65 21.38
N VAL A 96 -14.47 22.10 20.25
CA VAL A 96 -15.77 22.31 19.60
C VAL A 96 -15.65 21.81 18.15
N SER A 97 -16.36 20.73 17.83
CA SER A 97 -17.24 20.59 16.64
C SER A 97 -17.38 19.11 16.22
N GLU A 98 -18.14 18.36 17.01
CA GLU A 98 -19.05 17.36 16.43
C GLU A 98 -20.21 18.15 15.82
N GLU A 99 -20.43 18.06 14.50
CA GLU A 99 -21.73 18.25 13.80
C GLU A 99 -21.53 18.36 12.28
N ALA A 100 -21.35 17.22 11.60
CA ALA A 100 -21.57 17.10 10.15
C ALA A 100 -21.75 15.63 9.73
N LYS A 101 -22.75 14.94 10.29
CA LYS A 101 -23.20 13.63 9.78
C LYS A 101 -24.71 13.66 9.53
N GLU A 102 -25.10 14.36 8.48
CA GLU A 102 -26.42 14.15 7.86
C GLU A 102 -26.37 14.58 6.38
N LYS A 103 -26.35 13.60 5.47
CA LYS A 103 -27.13 13.48 4.22
C LYS A 103 -26.40 12.73 3.09
N GLY A 104 -27.02 11.63 2.64
CA GLY A 104 -27.05 11.21 1.22
C GLY A 104 -26.15 10.04 0.81
N GLY A 105 -26.75 8.86 0.56
CA GLY A 105 -26.08 7.62 0.10
C GLY A 105 -25.62 7.61 -1.37
N PRO A 106 -25.21 6.44 -1.93
CA PRO A 106 -26.14 5.31 -2.12
C PRO A 106 -25.70 3.97 -1.48
N ILE A 107 -26.63 3.02 -1.56
CA ILE A 107 -26.77 1.77 -0.81
C ILE A 107 -26.27 0.56 -1.66
N TYR A 108 -25.92 -0.54 -0.97
CA TYR A 108 -26.14 -1.97 -1.31
C TYR A 108 -24.89 -2.85 -1.45
N GLY A 109 -24.67 -3.71 -0.44
CA GLY A 109 -24.37 -5.13 -0.68
C GLY A 109 -22.98 -5.68 -0.32
N ALA A 110 -22.03 -4.86 0.11
CA ALA A 110 -20.72 -5.35 0.58
C ALA A 110 -20.61 -5.24 2.11
N PRO A 111 -19.93 -6.18 2.80
CA PRO A 111 -19.70 -6.07 4.23
C PRO A 111 -19.01 -4.73 4.53
N ILE A 112 -19.55 -3.98 5.49
CA ILE A 112 -19.21 -2.57 5.76
C ILE A 112 -17.68 -2.35 5.92
N GLU A 113 -16.96 -3.36 6.42
CA GLU A 113 -15.52 -3.34 6.64
C GLU A 113 -14.68 -3.37 5.35
N GLU A 114 -15.15 -4.06 4.31
CA GLU A 114 -14.48 -4.18 3.01
C GLU A 114 -14.68 -2.90 2.18
N THR A 115 -15.83 -2.23 2.34
CA THR A 115 -16.08 -0.92 1.71
C THR A 115 -15.27 0.20 2.33
N LEU A 116 -15.13 0.25 3.66
CA LEU A 116 -14.31 1.27 4.32
C LEU A 116 -12.83 1.09 3.98
N ALA A 117 -12.35 -0.16 3.88
CA ALA A 117 -11.00 -0.46 3.41
C ALA A 117 -10.72 0.09 2.02
N THR A 118 -11.64 -0.20 1.11
CA THR A 118 -11.49 0.18 -0.30
C THR A 118 -11.58 1.70 -0.47
N VAL A 119 -12.45 2.36 0.29
CA VAL A 119 -12.55 3.83 0.30
C VAL A 119 -11.27 4.45 0.85
N TYR A 120 -10.77 3.93 1.97
CA TYR A 120 -9.54 4.41 2.60
C TYR A 120 -8.33 4.29 1.67
N GLN A 121 -8.13 3.09 1.11
CA GLN A 121 -7.05 2.81 0.17
C GLN A 121 -7.11 3.73 -1.05
N ARG A 122 -8.31 3.96 -1.62
CA ARG A 122 -8.50 4.88 -2.75
C ARG A 122 -8.20 6.32 -2.38
N SER A 123 -8.62 6.78 -1.20
CA SER A 123 -8.33 8.14 -0.72
C SER A 123 -6.83 8.37 -0.56
N ASN A 124 -6.12 7.45 0.10
CA ASN A 124 -4.66 7.56 0.24
C ASN A 124 -3.92 7.45 -1.08
N TYR A 125 -4.36 6.57 -1.98
CA TYR A 125 -3.80 6.49 -3.34
C TYR A 125 -3.96 7.81 -4.10
N ASN A 126 -5.11 8.47 -4.01
CA ASN A 126 -5.35 9.74 -4.67
C ASN A 126 -4.46 10.85 -4.09
N ILE A 127 -4.41 10.96 -2.77
CA ILE A 127 -3.54 11.90 -2.05
C ILE A 127 -2.08 11.68 -2.47
N TYR A 128 -1.61 10.44 -2.46
CA TYR A 128 -0.26 10.07 -2.90
C TYR A 128 0.04 10.55 -4.33
N ASN A 129 -0.84 10.29 -5.28
CA ASN A 129 -0.61 10.69 -6.68
C ASN A 129 -0.59 12.21 -6.86
N GLU A 130 -1.45 12.94 -6.15
CA GLU A 130 -1.45 14.40 -6.20
C GLU A 130 -0.20 15.02 -5.58
N LEU A 131 0.29 14.45 -4.47
CA LEU A 131 1.56 14.81 -3.85
C LEU A 131 2.72 14.48 -4.78
N LYS A 132 2.74 13.28 -5.39
CA LYS A 132 3.75 12.87 -6.36
C LYS A 132 3.83 13.82 -7.55
N GLY A 133 2.69 14.23 -8.11
CA GLY A 133 2.65 15.22 -9.20
C GLY A 133 3.24 16.58 -8.78
N THR A 134 3.06 16.97 -7.52
CA THR A 134 3.69 18.18 -6.96
C THR A 134 5.21 17.99 -6.83
N LEU A 135 5.66 16.84 -6.31
CA LEU A 135 7.08 16.50 -6.19
C LEU A 135 7.78 16.48 -7.55
N GLU A 136 7.18 15.88 -8.57
CA GLU A 136 7.75 15.83 -9.93
C GLU A 136 7.97 17.23 -10.50
N LYS A 137 7.05 18.17 -10.26
CA LYS A 137 7.23 19.58 -10.65
C LYS A 137 8.41 20.22 -9.94
N VAL A 138 8.50 20.05 -8.62
CA VAL A 138 9.59 20.63 -7.82
C VAL A 138 10.95 20.04 -8.22
N GLN A 139 11.01 18.72 -8.48
CA GLN A 139 12.22 18.03 -8.96
C GLN A 139 12.67 18.50 -10.34
N ARG A 140 11.74 18.88 -11.22
CA ARG A 140 12.04 19.50 -12.53
C ARG A 140 12.51 20.96 -12.39
N GLY A 141 12.55 21.51 -11.18
CA GLY A 141 12.89 22.91 -10.93
C GLY A 141 11.78 23.88 -11.30
N GLU A 142 10.54 23.40 -11.49
CA GLU A 142 9.40 24.27 -11.76
C GLU A 142 8.98 25.02 -10.47
N TYR A 143 8.70 26.31 -10.60
CA TYR A 143 8.22 27.11 -9.47
C TYR A 143 6.76 26.79 -9.17
N LEU A 144 6.46 26.41 -7.92
CA LEU A 144 5.08 26.26 -7.48
C LEU A 144 4.43 27.63 -7.25
N SER A 145 3.32 27.88 -7.93
CA SER A 145 2.46 29.04 -7.67
C SER A 145 1.92 29.03 -6.23
N GLN A 146 1.44 30.18 -5.76
CA GLN A 146 0.84 30.29 -4.43
C GLN A 146 -0.38 29.37 -4.25
N ALA A 147 -1.17 29.18 -5.31
CA ALA A 147 -2.31 28.27 -5.31
C ALA A 147 -1.86 26.80 -5.18
N GLU A 148 -0.79 26.41 -5.87
CA GLU A 148 -0.21 25.06 -5.78
C GLU A 148 0.42 24.79 -4.42
N LYS A 149 1.12 25.78 -3.84
CA LYS A 149 1.64 25.68 -2.46
C LYS A 149 0.50 25.51 -1.45
N SER A 150 -0.57 26.30 -1.57
CA SER A 150 -1.74 26.14 -0.69
C SER A 150 -2.44 24.80 -0.90
N ALA A 151 -2.54 24.30 -2.14
CA ALA A 151 -3.11 22.99 -2.42
C ALA A 151 -2.24 21.85 -1.84
N PHE A 152 -0.91 21.97 -1.90
CA PHE A 152 0.01 21.04 -1.24
C PHE A 152 -0.25 20.96 0.27
N TYR A 153 -0.22 22.10 0.98
CA TYR A 153 -0.43 22.10 2.44
C TYR A 153 -1.82 21.58 2.84
N LYS A 154 -2.86 21.87 2.06
CA LYS A 154 -4.20 21.29 2.30
C LYS A 154 -4.19 19.77 2.19
N ARG A 155 -3.51 19.21 1.19
CA ARG A 155 -3.41 17.75 1.01
C ARG A 155 -2.58 17.09 2.11
N GLN A 156 -1.52 17.76 2.56
CA GLN A 156 -0.74 17.31 3.70
C GLN A 156 -1.62 17.27 4.96
N GLU A 157 -2.41 18.31 5.21
CA GLU A 157 -3.34 18.34 6.34
C GLU A 157 -4.44 17.26 6.21
N GLU A 158 -5.00 17.05 5.02
CA GLU A 158 -5.94 15.96 4.75
C GLU A 158 -5.30 14.59 5.03
N PHE A 159 -4.06 14.38 4.57
CA PHE A 159 -3.28 13.17 4.81
C PHE A 159 -3.03 12.92 6.30
N GLU A 160 -2.60 13.94 7.03
CA GLU A 160 -2.35 13.87 8.47
C GLU A 160 -3.63 13.53 9.25
N ARG A 161 -4.75 14.16 8.91
CA ARG A 161 -6.06 13.84 9.51
C ARG A 161 -6.46 12.38 9.24
N PHE A 162 -6.31 11.91 8.00
CA PHE A 162 -6.62 10.51 7.66
C PHE A 162 -5.75 9.50 8.41
N ASN A 163 -4.49 9.84 8.69
CA ASN A 163 -3.59 8.92 9.39
C ASN A 163 -3.71 8.96 10.91
N GLN A 164 -4.04 10.12 11.49
CA GLN A 164 -4.29 10.24 12.93
C GLN A 164 -5.41 9.32 13.42
N GLU A 165 -6.40 9.04 12.57
CA GLU A 165 -7.49 8.11 12.90
C GLU A 165 -7.03 6.63 12.95
N ILE A 166 -5.83 6.31 12.44
CA ILE A 166 -5.42 4.95 12.06
C ILE A 166 -4.10 4.50 12.68
N GLU A 167 -3.21 5.43 13.02
CA GLU A 167 -1.90 5.12 13.64
C GLU A 167 -2.00 4.46 15.03
N ALA A 168 -3.20 4.25 15.57
CA ALA A 168 -3.43 3.55 16.84
C ALA A 168 -3.35 2.01 16.74
N ASP A 169 -3.38 1.40 15.55
CA ASP A 169 -3.36 -0.06 15.39
C ASP A 169 -2.49 -0.54 14.20
N PRO A 170 -1.34 -1.21 14.44
CA PRO A 170 -0.47 -1.75 13.40
C PRO A 170 -1.13 -2.79 12.48
N LEU A 171 -2.08 -3.58 12.98
CA LEU A 171 -2.78 -4.59 12.17
C LEU A 171 -3.74 -3.94 11.17
N PHE A 172 -4.28 -2.77 11.52
CA PHE A 172 -5.16 -2.00 10.65
C PHE A 172 -4.42 -1.50 9.40
N LEU A 173 -3.16 -1.08 9.52
CA LEU A 173 -2.37 -0.60 8.39
C LEU A 173 -2.09 -1.70 7.36
N GLN A 174 -1.83 -2.92 7.81
CA GLN A 174 -1.48 -4.04 6.94
C GLN A 174 -2.65 -4.44 6.01
N ASP A 175 -3.88 -4.42 6.53
CA ASP A 175 -5.08 -4.76 5.76
C ASP A 175 -5.56 -3.63 4.86
N LYS A 176 -5.33 -2.37 5.24
CA LYS A 176 -5.96 -1.19 4.62
C LYS A 176 -5.00 -0.42 3.70
N ASP A 177 -3.69 -0.59 3.86
CA ASP A 177 -2.65 -0.02 3.02
C ASP A 177 -1.62 -1.05 2.54
N PRO A 178 -2.04 -2.10 1.80
CA PRO A 178 -1.15 -3.17 1.36
C PRO A 178 -0.06 -2.73 0.37
N TYR A 179 -0.17 -1.51 -0.19
CA TYR A 179 0.81 -0.93 -1.12
C TYR A 179 1.61 0.22 -0.51
N GLU A 180 1.50 0.42 0.81
CA GLU A 180 2.27 1.41 1.58
C GLU A 180 2.11 2.86 1.10
N TYR A 181 0.94 3.24 0.58
CA TYR A 181 0.66 4.60 0.14
C TYR A 181 0.84 5.63 1.25
N ILE A 182 0.62 5.25 2.51
CA ILE A 182 0.82 6.12 3.67
C ILE A 182 2.30 6.44 3.82
N ASN A 183 3.16 5.42 3.92
CA ASN A 183 4.59 5.63 4.07
C ASN A 183 5.19 6.37 2.87
N ARG A 184 4.75 6.04 1.65
CA ARG A 184 5.17 6.73 0.43
C ARG A 184 4.73 8.19 0.40
N SER A 185 3.53 8.50 0.87
CA SER A 185 3.04 9.89 0.95
C SER A 185 3.83 10.70 1.97
N LYS A 186 4.17 10.14 3.14
CA LYS A 186 5.07 10.78 4.13
C LYS A 186 6.41 11.16 3.49
N GLN A 187 7.05 10.21 2.82
CA GLN A 187 8.33 10.45 2.13
C GLN A 187 8.23 11.53 1.05
N VAL A 188 7.12 11.56 0.30
CA VAL A 188 6.88 12.57 -0.74
C VAL A 188 6.70 13.95 -0.11
N ILE A 189 5.90 14.06 0.96
CA ILE A 189 5.70 15.32 1.71
C ILE A 189 7.05 15.84 2.20
N ASP A 190 7.82 15.02 2.91
CA ASP A 190 9.15 15.38 3.42
C ASP A 190 10.08 15.88 2.31
N SER A 191 10.06 15.21 1.15
CA SER A 191 10.88 15.61 0.00
C SER A 191 10.45 16.96 -0.57
N ILE A 192 9.14 17.22 -0.67
CA ILE A 192 8.62 18.51 -1.14
C ILE A 192 8.99 19.61 -0.14
N GLU A 193 8.82 19.39 1.16
CA GLU A 193 9.15 20.38 2.20
C GLU A 193 10.64 20.72 2.23
N LYS A 194 11.52 19.70 2.13
CA LYS A 194 12.98 19.90 2.01
C LYS A 194 13.33 20.74 0.79
N GLN A 195 12.69 20.49 -0.35
CA GLN A 195 12.94 21.28 -1.55
C GLN A 195 12.39 22.71 -1.41
N LEU A 196 11.17 22.89 -0.88
CA LEU A 196 10.57 24.20 -0.70
C LEU A 196 11.30 25.08 0.33
N SER A 197 11.93 24.46 1.35
CA SER A 197 12.75 25.17 2.33
C SER A 197 14.10 25.62 1.77
N GLN A 198 14.68 24.91 0.80
CA GLN A 198 15.90 25.34 0.09
C GLN A 198 15.70 26.62 -0.74
N TYR A 199 14.47 26.90 -1.18
CA TYR A 199 14.13 28.13 -1.91
C TYR A 199 13.80 29.34 -0.99
N LYS A 200 13.99 29.23 0.34
CA LYS A 200 13.81 30.35 1.29
C LYS A 200 15.09 31.17 1.57
N THR A 201 16.23 30.82 0.94
CA THR A 201 17.48 31.60 0.92
C THR A 201 17.67 32.34 -0.38
#